data_AF-A0A9E2H961-F1
#
_entry.id   AF-A0A9E2H961-F1
#
_cell.length_a   1.000
_cell.length_b   1.000
_cell.length_c   1.000
_cell.angle_alpha   90.00
_cell.angle_beta   90.00
_cell.angle_gamma   90.00
#
_symmetry.space_group_name_H-M   'P 1'
#
loop_
_entity.id
_entity.type
_entity.pdbx_description
1 polymer ?
#
loop_
_entity_poly.entity_id
_entity_poly.type
_entity_poly.pdbx_seq_one_letter_code
_entity_poly.pdbx_strand_id
1 'polypeptide(L)'
;MFNGRRDKIDLQNARIEATNQALALADAKNRLIALVQEIYDTYVLRREIIALEEQNIKAARQNLDLQRERHELGVANSLEFRDAQQNSARARTSLITARYQARISRLEIDRLIGMIDIER
;
A
#
# COMPACT_ATOMS: atom_id res chain seq x y z
N MET A 1 -6.02 -38.05 53.09
CA MET A 1 -4.57 -37.91 52.76
C MET A 1 -4.30 -36.43 52.49
N PHE A 2 -3.24 -35.85 53.06
CA PHE A 2 -2.91 -34.43 52.91
C PHE A 2 -1.84 -34.25 51.83
N ASN A 3 -2.23 -33.70 50.68
CA ASN A 3 -1.43 -33.57 49.46
C ASN A 3 -0.66 -32.22 49.36
N GLY A 4 -0.23 -31.67 50.50
CA GLY A 4 0.79 -30.62 50.55
C GLY A 4 0.44 -29.30 49.83
N ARG A 5 -0.85 -28.98 49.66
CA ARG A 5 -1.35 -27.79 48.92
C ARG A 5 -1.15 -27.82 47.40
N ARG A 6 -0.79 -28.98 46.82
CA ARG A 6 -0.57 -29.15 45.37
C ARG A 6 -1.76 -28.74 44.51
N ASP A 7 -2.97 -29.16 44.89
CA ASP A 7 -4.21 -28.82 44.16
C ASP A 7 -4.45 -27.30 44.06
N LYS A 8 -4.01 -26.54 45.08
CA LYS A 8 -4.11 -25.07 45.08
C LYS A 8 -3.12 -24.44 44.11
N ILE A 9 -1.92 -25.01 43.99
CA ILE A 9 -0.89 -24.57 43.05
C ILE A 9 -1.32 -24.90 41.62
N ASP A 10 -1.85 -26.10 41.38
CA ASP A 10 -2.33 -26.52 40.06
C ASP A 10 -3.50 -25.64 39.58
N LEU A 11 -4.45 -25.31 40.46
CA LEU A 11 -5.52 -24.36 40.17
C LEU A 11 -4.99 -22.94 39.88
N GLN A 12 -3.97 -22.50 40.62
CA GLN A 12 -3.34 -21.20 40.39
C GLN A 12 -2.62 -21.15 39.03
N ASN A 13 -1.89 -22.21 38.66
CA ASN A 13 -1.23 -22.34 37.38
C ASN A 13 -2.23 -22.35 36.23
N ALA A 14 -3.32 -23.11 36.34
CA ALA A 14 -4.38 -23.13 35.33
C ALA A 14 -5.03 -21.74 35.14
N ARG A 15 -5.21 -20.97 36.23
CA ARG A 15 -5.71 -19.58 36.14
C ARG A 15 -4.72 -18.64 35.45
N ILE A 16 -3.43 -18.76 35.75
CA ILE A 16 -2.38 -17.99 35.08
C ILE A 16 -2.36 -18.32 33.58
N GLU A 17 -2.44 -19.60 33.23
CA GLU A 17 -2.47 -20.04 31.84
C GLU A 17 -3.69 -19.51 31.08
N ALA A 18 -4.89 -19.59 31.66
CA ALA A 18 -6.09 -19.01 31.07
C ALA A 18 -5.97 -17.49 30.88
N THR A 19 -5.37 -16.79 31.84
CA THR A 19 -5.11 -15.34 31.75
C THR A 19 -4.12 -15.04 30.62
N ASN A 20 -3.04 -15.82 30.49
CA ASN A 20 -2.06 -15.69 29.42
C ASN A 20 -2.70 -15.92 28.04
N GLN A 21 -3.58 -16.91 27.91
CA GLN A 21 -4.32 -17.17 26.67
C GLN A 21 -5.27 -16.03 26.32
N ALA A 22 -5.97 -15.46 27.30
CA ALA A 22 -6.83 -14.29 27.10
C ALA A 22 -6.03 -13.05 26.65
N LEU A 23 -4.85 -12.82 27.25
CA LEU A 23 -3.94 -11.75 26.85
C LEU A 23 -3.38 -11.96 25.43
N ALA A 24 -2.98 -13.19 25.10
CA ALA A 24 -2.50 -13.55 23.76
C ALA A 24 -3.58 -13.32 22.69
N LEU A 25 -4.83 -13.67 23.00
CA LEU A 25 -5.96 -13.41 22.10
C LEU A 25 -6.22 -11.91 21.92
N ALA A 26 -6.15 -11.13 23.00
CA ALA A 26 -6.31 -9.68 22.92
C ALA A 26 -5.20 -9.02 22.09
N ASP A 27 -3.95 -9.46 22.27
CA ASP A 27 -2.81 -8.98 21.49
C ASP A 27 -2.94 -9.36 20.00
N ALA A 28 -3.34 -10.60 19.70
CA ALA A 28 -3.59 -11.03 18.32
C ALA A 28 -4.68 -10.19 17.63
N LYS A 29 -5.77 -9.84 18.35
CA LYS A 29 -6.82 -8.94 17.84
C LYS A 29 -6.30 -7.54 17.57
N ASN A 30 -5.53 -6.97 18.50
CA ASN A 30 -4.96 -5.63 18.33
C ASN A 30 -4.00 -5.57 17.14
N ARG A 31 -3.15 -6.59 16.96
CA ARG A 31 -2.25 -6.70 15.81
C ARG A 31 -3.03 -6.80 14.50
N LEU A 32 -4.12 -7.56 14.46
CA LEU A 32 -4.97 -7.66 13.28
C LEU A 32 -5.61 -6.31 12.92
N ILE A 33 -6.15 -5.59 13.91
CA ILE A 33 -6.74 -4.26 13.70
C ILE A 33 -5.69 -3.29 13.14
N ALA A 34 -4.50 -3.24 13.75
CA ALA A 34 -3.41 -2.39 13.30
C ALA A 34 -2.99 -2.70 11.86
N LEU A 35 -2.85 -3.99 11.52
CA LEU A 35 -2.49 -4.44 10.18
C LEU A 35 -3.54 -4.06 9.12
N VAL A 36 -4.83 -4.24 9.43
CA VAL A 36 -5.93 -3.84 8.53
C VAL A 36 -5.90 -2.33 8.30
N GLN A 37 -5.66 -1.55 9.34
CA GLN A 37 -5.62 -0.10 9.26
C GLN A 37 -4.43 0.38 8.42
N GLU A 38 -3.23 -0.19 8.63
CA GLU A 38 -2.04 0.12 7.84
C GLU A 38 -2.24 -0.16 6.34
N ILE A 39 -2.83 -1.31 6.01
CA ILE A 39 -3.06 -1.69 4.61
C ILE A 39 -4.13 -0.80 3.96
N TYR A 40 -5.18 -0.45 4.70
CA TYR A 40 -6.20 0.47 4.22
C TYR A 40 -5.62 1.87 3.96
N ASP A 41 -4.86 2.42 4.90
CA ASP A 41 -4.21 3.72 4.76
C ASP A 41 -3.24 3.73 3.57
N THR A 42 -2.49 2.63 3.38
CA THR A 42 -1.63 2.44 2.21
C THR A 42 -2.44 2.48 0.92
N TYR A 43 -3.58 1.79 0.84
CA TYR A 43 -4.43 1.81 -0.34
C TYR A 43 -4.98 3.22 -0.65
N VAL A 44 -5.43 3.95 0.38
CA VAL A 44 -5.90 5.35 0.24
C VAL A 44 -4.78 6.22 -0.33
N LEU A 45 -3.58 6.15 0.25
CA LEU A 45 -2.42 6.90 -0.24
C LEU A 45 -2.08 6.56 -1.70
N ARG A 46 -2.13 5.27 -2.09
CA ARG A 46 -1.89 4.86 -3.49
C ARG A 46 -2.89 5.47 -4.46
N ARG A 47 -4.15 5.66 -4.06
CA ARG A 47 -5.17 6.34 -4.89
C ARG A 47 -4.84 7.82 -5.08
N GLU A 48 -4.36 8.48 -4.03
CA GLU A 48 -3.93 9.89 -4.11
C GLU A 48 -2.71 10.05 -5.04
N ILE A 49 -1.73 9.13 -4.93
CA ILE A 49 -0.57 9.11 -5.82
C ILE A 49 -1.00 8.93 -7.30
N ILE A 50 -1.97 8.06 -7.59
CA ILE A 50 -2.50 7.94 -8.95
C ILE A 50 -3.08 9.27 -9.44
N ALA A 51 -3.88 9.94 -8.61
CA ALA A 51 -4.49 11.22 -8.99
C ALA A 51 -3.42 12.29 -9.28
N LEU A 52 -2.34 12.32 -8.48
CA LEU A 52 -1.20 13.20 -8.71
C LEU A 52 -0.48 12.87 -10.04
N GLU A 53 -0.22 11.59 -10.31
CA GLU A 53 0.43 11.19 -11.55
C GLU A 53 -0.45 11.41 -12.79
N GLU A 54 -1.77 11.35 -12.65
CA GLU A 54 -2.72 11.73 -13.70
C GLU A 54 -2.65 13.22 -14.04
N GLN A 55 -2.45 14.08 -13.03
CA GLN A 55 -2.19 15.51 -13.24
C GLN A 55 -0.82 15.74 -13.89
N ASN A 56 0.20 15.02 -13.42
CA ASN A 56 1.57 15.10 -13.93
C ASN A 56 1.65 14.76 -15.43
N ILE A 57 1.05 13.64 -15.86
CA ILE A 57 1.01 13.29 -17.29
C ILE A 57 0.21 14.30 -18.12
N LYS A 58 -0.84 14.90 -17.58
CA LYS A 58 -1.60 15.95 -18.27
C LYS A 58 -0.72 17.18 -18.52
N ALA A 59 0.00 17.65 -17.50
CA ALA A 59 0.93 18.77 -17.62
C ALA A 59 2.09 18.45 -18.57
N ALA A 60 2.67 17.25 -18.47
CA ALA A 60 3.77 16.82 -19.34
C ALA A 60 3.35 16.72 -20.82
N ARG A 61 2.11 16.30 -21.11
CA ARG A 61 1.55 16.31 -22.47
C ARG A 61 1.33 17.72 -23.00
N GLN A 62 0.75 18.61 -22.20
CA GLN A 62 0.56 20.01 -22.59
C GLN A 62 1.90 20.69 -22.91
N ASN A 63 2.94 20.45 -22.12
CA ASN A 63 4.28 20.97 -22.42
C ASN A 63 4.86 20.35 -23.70
N LEU A 64 4.69 19.05 -23.92
CA LEU A 64 5.12 18.40 -25.16
C LEU A 64 4.43 18.99 -26.39
N ASP A 65 3.13 19.24 -26.32
CA ASP A 65 2.38 19.84 -27.42
C ASP A 65 2.85 21.27 -27.69
N LEU A 66 3.07 22.08 -26.65
CA LEU A 66 3.66 23.42 -26.79
C LEU A 66 5.06 23.39 -27.44
N GLN A 67 5.95 22.50 -26.99
CA GLN A 67 7.28 22.41 -27.60
C GLN A 67 7.24 21.87 -29.02
N ARG A 68 6.26 21.01 -29.36
CA ARG A 68 6.03 20.55 -30.74
C ARG A 68 5.68 21.74 -31.64
N GLU A 69 4.69 22.55 -31.26
CA GLU A 69 4.27 23.72 -32.03
C GLU A 69 5.44 24.69 -32.23
N ARG A 70 6.19 25.00 -31.16
CA ARG A 70 7.36 25.89 -31.27
C ARG A 70 8.47 25.30 -32.14
N HIS A 71 8.68 24.00 -32.13
CA HIS A 71 9.67 23.32 -32.97
C HIS A 71 9.23 23.33 -34.45
N GLU A 72 7.96 23.09 -34.74
CA GLU A 72 7.39 23.17 -36.10
C GLU A 72 7.46 24.59 -36.68
N LEU A 73 7.33 25.62 -35.84
CA LEU A 73 7.53 27.02 -36.20
C LEU A 73 9.01 27.44 -36.30
N GLY A 74 9.96 26.54 -36.01
CA GLY A 74 11.40 26.82 -36.02
C GLY A 74 11.89 27.72 -34.87
N VAL A 75 11.07 27.91 -33.83
CA VAL A 75 11.34 28.80 -32.69
C VAL A 75 11.96 28.06 -31.49
N ALA A 76 11.64 26.76 -31.31
CA ALA A 76 12.23 25.93 -30.25
C ALA A 76 13.44 25.14 -30.76
N ASN A 77 14.43 24.96 -29.87
CA ASN A 77 15.60 24.14 -30.17
C ASN A 77 15.21 22.64 -30.12
N SER A 78 15.78 21.82 -31.01
CA SER A 78 15.62 20.35 -31.04
C SER A 78 15.86 19.69 -29.67
N LEU A 79 16.70 20.29 -28.82
CA LEU A 79 16.93 19.84 -27.45
C LEU A 79 15.68 19.98 -26.56
N GLU A 80 15.03 21.15 -26.55
CA GLU A 80 13.84 21.41 -25.72
C GLU A 80 12.68 20.48 -26.08
N PHE A 81 12.51 20.21 -27.39
CA PHE A 81 11.50 19.27 -27.85
C PHE A 81 11.78 17.85 -27.37
N ARG A 82 13.04 17.38 -27.45
CA ARG A 82 13.44 16.07 -26.93
C ARG A 82 13.28 15.96 -25.42
N ASP A 83 13.61 17.01 -24.68
CA ASP A 83 13.41 17.06 -23.22
C ASP A 83 11.92 16.94 -22.86
N ALA A 84 11.03 17.63 -23.60
CA ALA A 84 9.59 17.52 -23.40
C ALA A 84 9.05 16.11 -23.73
N GLN A 85 9.56 15.48 -24.79
CA GLN A 85 9.23 14.09 -25.13
C GLN A 85 9.65 13.13 -24.00
N GLN A 86 10.88 13.27 -23.52
CA GLN A 86 11.43 12.45 -22.45
C GLN A 86 10.65 12.65 -21.14
N ASN A 87 10.27 13.88 -20.80
CA ASN A 87 9.46 14.16 -19.63
C ASN A 87 8.06 13.52 -19.74
N SER A 88 7.39 13.62 -20.89
CA SER A 88 6.11 12.97 -21.15
C SER A 88 6.19 11.44 -21.05
N ALA A 89 7.26 10.85 -21.58
CA ALA A 89 7.52 9.41 -21.45
C ALA A 89 7.73 9.00 -19.98
N ARG A 90 8.53 9.76 -19.21
CA ARG A 90 8.74 9.52 -17.78
C ARG A 90 7.43 9.61 -16.98
N ALA A 91 6.65 10.67 -17.17
CA ALA A 91 5.36 10.84 -16.48
C ALA A 91 4.40 9.68 -16.78
N ARG A 92 4.41 9.14 -18.01
CA ARG A 92 3.62 7.97 -18.37
C ARG A 92 4.07 6.72 -17.60
N THR A 93 5.38 6.49 -17.52
CA THR A 93 5.94 5.37 -16.74
C THR A 93 5.60 5.50 -15.27
N SER A 94 5.71 6.70 -14.68
CA SER A 94 5.33 6.95 -13.29
C SER A 94 3.86 6.62 -13.01
N LEU A 95 2.94 7.05 -13.89
CA LEU A 95 1.52 6.71 -13.76
C LEU A 95 1.25 5.19 -13.84
N ILE A 96 1.94 4.49 -14.75
CA ILE A 96 1.82 3.03 -14.87
C ILE A 96 2.28 2.35 -13.57
N THR A 97 3.42 2.77 -13.03
CA THR A 97 3.96 2.25 -11.77
C THR A 97 3.01 2.52 -10.60
N ALA A 98 2.47 3.74 -10.49
CA ALA A 98 1.51 4.10 -9.44
C ALA A 98 0.25 3.22 -9.50
N ARG A 99 -0.30 2.99 -10.70
CA ARG A 99 -1.46 2.10 -10.91
C ARG A 99 -1.15 0.65 -10.55
N TYR A 100 0.04 0.16 -10.89
CA TYR A 100 0.48 -1.18 -10.54
C TYR A 100 0.60 -1.36 -9.02
N GLN A 101 1.22 -0.41 -8.33
CA GLN A 101 1.34 -0.42 -6.86
C GLN A 101 -0.02 -0.37 -6.17
N ALA A 102 -0.96 0.46 -6.65
CA ALA A 102 -2.31 0.49 -6.11
C ALA A 102 -3.05 -0.84 -6.28
N ARG A 103 -2.80 -1.55 -7.38
CA ARG A 103 -3.37 -2.87 -7.63
C ARG A 103 -2.81 -3.91 -6.67
N ILE A 104 -1.51 -3.85 -6.36
CA ILE A 104 -0.90 -4.70 -5.32
C ILE A 104 -1.55 -4.42 -3.96
N SER A 105 -1.63 -3.16 -3.54
CA SER A 105 -2.25 -2.82 -2.24
C SER A 105 -3.71 -3.24 -2.14
N ARG A 106 -4.45 -3.24 -3.26
CA ARG A 106 -5.81 -3.81 -3.29
C ARG A 106 -5.81 -5.32 -3.07
N LEU A 107 -4.90 -6.05 -3.72
CA LEU A 107 -4.76 -7.50 -3.52
C LEU A 107 -4.35 -7.84 -2.08
N GLU A 108 -3.58 -6.98 -1.42
CA GLU A 108 -3.25 -7.14 0.01
C GLU A 108 -4.50 -7.02 0.91
N ILE A 109 -5.40 -6.09 0.60
CA ILE A 109 -6.72 -6.01 1.27
C ILE A 109 -7.51 -7.30 1.03
N ASP A 110 -7.61 -7.74 -0.22
CA ASP A 110 -8.35 -8.95 -0.59
C ASP A 110 -7.77 -10.21 0.11
N ARG A 111 -6.44 -10.26 0.29
CA ARG A 111 -5.76 -11.31 1.08
C ARG A 111 -6.12 -11.25 2.56
N LEU A 112 -6.14 -10.06 3.16
CA LEU A 112 -6.47 -9.87 4.59
C LEU A 112 -7.89 -10.32 4.94
N ILE A 113 -8.85 -10.03 4.06
CA ILE A 113 -10.26 -10.40 4.28
C ILE A 113 -10.56 -11.86 3.91
N GLY A 114 -9.53 -12.64 3.55
CA GLY A 114 -9.66 -14.05 3.19
C GLY A 114 -10.32 -14.29 1.84
N MET A 115 -10.38 -13.28 0.95
CA MET A 115 -10.93 -13.43 -0.40
C MET A 115 -9.93 -14.01 -1.40
N ILE A 116 -8.64 -14.00 -1.09
CA ILE A 116 -7.61 -14.68 -1.87
C ILE A 116 -7.08 -15.87 -1.06
N ASP A 117 -7.50 -17.07 -1.47
CA ASP A 117 -6.92 -18.34 -1.02
C ASP A 117 -5.73 -18.66 -1.95
N ILE A 118 -4.49 -18.46 -1.46
CA ILE A 118 -3.27 -18.71 -2.26
C ILE A 118 -2.79 -20.17 -2.10
N GLU A 119 -3.53 -21.01 -1.38
CA GLU A 119 -3.21 -22.45 -1.24
C GLU A 119 -4.31 -23.34 -1.82
N ARG A 120 -4.11 -23.73 -3.09
CA ARG A 120 -4.32 -25.12 -3.55
C ARG A 120 -3.19 -25.53 -4.47
#